data_AF-A0A6V8NWD9-F1
#
_entry.id   AF-A0A6V8NWD9-F1
#
_cell.length_a   1.000
_cell.length_b   1.000
_cell.length_c   1.000
_cell.angle_alpha   90.00
_cell.angle_beta   90.00
_cell.angle_gamma   90.00
#
_symmetry.space_group_name_H-M   'P 1'
#
loop_
_entity.id
_entity.type
_entity.pdbx_description
1 polymer ?
#
loop_
_entity_poly.entity_id
_entity_poly.type
_entity_poly.pdbx_seq_one_letter_code
_entity_poly.pdbx_strand_id
1 'polypeptide(L)'
;FLFSPHNMEKDTERKVISGEIVICPSVARDNCERFSTSLEEELALLLIHGLLHQLGYEDEEEEEEEREAMSTKQDRILVALKSEGRIEI
;
A
#
# COMPACT_ATOMS: atom_id res chain seq x y z
N PHE A 1 -32.78 15.13 -20.09
CA PHE A 1 -32.96 14.82 -21.53
C PHE A 1 -31.86 15.55 -22.28
N LEU A 2 -30.84 14.97 -22.89
CA LEU A 2 -30.64 13.65 -23.49
C LEU A 2 -29.14 13.26 -23.47
N PHE A 3 -28.91 11.95 -23.55
CA PHE A 3 -27.61 11.26 -23.61
C PHE A 3 -27.04 11.21 -25.05
N SER A 4 -25.73 11.45 -25.17
CA SER A 4 -24.66 10.91 -26.05
C SER A 4 -24.88 10.54 -27.54
N PRO A 5 -23.83 10.71 -28.37
CA PRO A 5 -23.20 9.50 -28.91
C PRO A 5 -21.66 9.53 -28.87
N HIS A 6 -21.12 8.43 -28.34
CA HIS A 6 -19.88 7.74 -28.70
C HIS A 6 -18.91 8.43 -29.69
N ASN A 7 -17.74 8.85 -29.19
CA ASN A 7 -16.49 8.57 -29.89
C ASN A 7 -15.44 8.09 -28.89
N MET A 8 -15.01 6.85 -29.11
CA MET A 8 -14.16 6.04 -28.26
C MET A 8 -12.71 6.31 -28.61
N GLU A 9 -12.05 7.14 -27.82
CA GLU A 9 -10.60 7.03 -27.63
C GLU A 9 -10.41 6.39 -26.26
N LYS A 10 -10.06 5.09 -26.25
CA LYS A 10 -9.51 4.45 -25.07
C LYS A 10 -8.13 5.04 -24.87
N ASP A 11 -8.06 6.24 -24.30
CA ASP A 11 -6.82 6.67 -23.70
C ASP A 11 -6.52 5.66 -22.61
N THR A 12 -5.36 5.03 -22.68
CA THR A 12 -4.85 4.23 -21.57
C THR A 12 -4.55 5.22 -20.45
N GLU A 13 -5.59 5.69 -19.75
CA GLU A 13 -5.48 6.65 -18.66
C GLU A 13 -4.60 5.99 -17.60
N ARG A 14 -3.33 6.39 -17.61
CA ARG A 14 -2.37 6.01 -16.59
C ARG A 14 -2.92 6.58 -15.30
N LYS A 15 -3.53 5.75 -14.45
CA LYS A 15 -4.06 6.17 -13.14
C LYS A 15 -2.92 6.86 -12.39
N VAL A 16 -2.94 8.18 -12.36
CA VAL A 16 -1.92 8.97 -11.66
C VAL A 16 -2.23 8.84 -10.19
N ILE A 17 -1.28 8.28 -9.43
CA ILE A 17 -1.36 8.31 -7.97
C ILE A 17 -1.10 9.76 -7.56
N SER A 18 -2.14 10.44 -7.10
CA SER A 18 -2.04 11.79 -6.54
C SER A 18 -2.34 11.73 -5.05
N GLY A 19 -1.31 11.81 -4.22
CA GLY A 19 -1.47 11.77 -2.77
C GLY A 19 -0.13 11.94 -2.06
N GLU A 20 -0.20 12.17 -0.75
CA GLU A 20 0.94 12.26 0.14
C GLU A 20 0.88 11.11 1.14
N ILE A 21 2.04 10.56 1.48
CA ILE A 21 2.18 9.56 2.53
C ILE A 21 3.01 10.20 3.63
N VAL A 22 2.39 10.39 4.80
CA VAL A 22 3.03 10.98 5.97
C VAL A 22 3.21 9.89 7.01
N ILE A 23 4.46 9.62 7.39
CA ILE A 23 4.80 8.60 8.38
C ILE A 23 5.38 9.30 9.61
N CYS A 24 4.83 8.98 10.78
CA CYS A 24 5.33 9.48 12.06
C CYS A 24 6.41 8.54 12.61
N PRO A 25 7.70 8.95 12.67
CA PRO A 25 8.78 8.05 13.07
C PRO A 25 8.68 7.57 14.52
N SER A 26 8.08 8.34 15.43
CA SER A 26 7.88 7.89 16.80
C SER A 26 6.88 6.74 16.88
N VAL A 27 5.77 6.84 16.14
CA VAL A 27 4.76 5.76 16.07
C VAL A 27 5.34 4.50 15.43
N ALA A 28 6.16 4.65 14.37
CA ALA A 28 6.86 3.51 13.77
C ALA A 28 7.77 2.81 14.80
N ARG A 29 8.49 3.58 15.65
CA ARG A 29 9.30 2.98 16.73
C ARG A 29 8.44 2.24 17.75
N ASP A 30 7.31 2.81 18.16
CA ASP A 30 6.39 2.15 19.08
C ASP A 30 5.85 0.83 18.48
N ASN A 31 5.60 0.81 17.17
CA ASN A 31 5.21 -0.41 16.45
C ASN A 31 6.33 -1.45 16.42
N CYS A 32 7.59 -1.06 16.21
CA CYS A 32 8.73 -1.99 16.28
C CYS A 32 8.77 -2.75 17.60
N GLU A 33 8.51 -2.07 18.73
CA GLU A 33 8.46 -2.71 20.05
C GLU A 33 7.28 -3.69 20.17
N ARG A 34 6.12 -3.34 19.60
CA ARG A 34 4.90 -4.17 19.65
C ARG A 34 4.99 -5.41 18.78
N PHE A 35 5.57 -5.29 17.60
CA PHE A 35 5.59 -6.34 16.57
C PHE A 35 6.95 -7.04 16.43
N SER A 36 7.95 -6.63 17.22
CA SER A 36 9.31 -7.18 17.17
C SER A 36 9.95 -7.09 15.78
N THR A 37 9.75 -5.96 15.11
CA THR A 37 10.31 -5.64 13.80
C THR A 37 11.42 -4.59 13.92
N SER A 38 12.30 -4.51 12.92
CA SER A 38 13.24 -3.40 12.80
C SER A 38 12.53 -2.12 12.33
N LEU A 39 13.17 -0.96 12.59
CA LEU A 39 12.63 0.32 12.12
C LEU A 39 12.59 0.40 10.59
N GLU A 40 13.55 -0.21 9.90
CA GLU A 40 13.57 -0.21 8.44
C GLU A 40 12.41 -1.02 7.86
N GLU A 41 12.14 -2.21 8.42
CA GLU A 41 10.99 -3.03 8.02
C GLU A 41 9.66 -2.33 8.29
N GLU A 42 9.51 -1.71 9.47
CA GLU A 42 8.28 -1.01 9.83
C GLU A 42 8.03 0.19 8.91
N LEU A 43 9.06 0.98 8.62
CA LEU A 43 8.93 2.10 7.68
C LEU A 43 8.61 1.63 6.27
N ALA A 44 9.22 0.52 5.82
CA ALA A 44 8.90 -0.09 4.54
C ALA A 44 7.44 -0.56 4.50
N LEU A 45 6.98 -1.25 5.54
CA LEU A 45 5.60 -1.72 5.67
C LEU A 45 4.60 -0.56 5.65
N LEU A 46 4.82 0.49 6.45
CA LEU A 46 3.96 1.69 6.48
C LEU A 46 3.91 2.42 5.12
N LEU A 47 5.03 2.47 4.41
CA LEU A 47 5.07 3.06 3.07
C LEU A 47 4.29 2.20 2.07
N ILE A 48 4.47 0.87 2.08
CA ILE A 48 3.74 -0.06 1.22
C ILE A 48 2.24 0.03 1.51
N HIS A 49 1.86 0.02 2.78
CA HIS A 49 0.48 0.17 3.24
C HIS A 49 -0.15 1.47 2.70
N GLY A 50 0.50 2.61 2.90
CA GLY A 50 0.04 3.89 2.36
C GLY A 50 -0.09 3.89 0.83
N LEU A 51 0.86 3.28 0.11
CA LEU A 51 0.79 3.15 -1.35
C LEU A 51 -0.38 2.26 -1.80
N LEU A 52 -0.66 1.18 -1.08
CA LEU A 52 -1.77 0.27 -1.39
C LEU A 52 -3.12 0.98 -1.18
N HIS A 53 -3.29 1.77 -0.13
CA HIS A 53 -4.49 2.62 0.01
C HIS A 53 -4.66 3.59 -1.15
N GLN A 54 -3.58 4.23 -1.62
CA GLN A 54 -3.64 5.10 -2.80
C GLN A 54 -4.03 4.35 -4.09
N LEU A 55 -3.79 3.03 -4.13
CA LEU A 55 -4.20 2.16 -5.24
C LEU A 55 -5.65 1.66 -5.12
N GLY A 56 -6.30 1.85 -3.95
CA GLY A 56 -7.66 1.41 -3.65
C GLY A 56 -7.74 0.04 -2.99
N TYR A 57 -6.71 -0.34 -2.20
CA TYR A 57 -6.81 -1.46 -1.28
C TYR A 57 -7.31 -0.95 0.08
N GLU A 58 -8.16 -1.74 0.74
CA GLU A 58 -8.71 -1.44 2.05
C GLU A 58 -8.39 -2.58 3.03
N ASP A 59 -8.24 -2.22 4.30
CA ASP A 59 -7.93 -3.15 5.41
C ASP A 59 -8.98 -3.07 6.54
N GLU A 60 -10.21 -2.67 6.20
CA GLU A 60 -11.32 -2.59 7.14
C GLU A 60 -11.68 -3.98 7.68
N GLU A 61 -11.92 -4.08 9.00
CA GLU A 61 -12.21 -5.36 9.67
C GLU A 61 -13.52 -6.01 9.20
N GLU A 62 -14.47 -5.23 8.68
CA GLU A 62 -15.75 -5.73 8.19
C GLU A 62 -15.63 -6.46 6.84
N GLU A 63 -14.53 -6.25 6.11
CA GLU A 63 -14.28 -6.75 4.76
C GLU A 63 -13.09 -7.70 4.70
N GLU A 64 -13.24 -8.87 5.32
CA GLU A 64 -12.16 -9.85 5.51
C GLU A 64 -11.41 -10.23 4.22
N GLU A 65 -12.11 -10.42 3.09
CA GLU A 65 -11.47 -10.76 1.81
C GLU A 65 -10.56 -9.64 1.29
N GLU A 66 -10.98 -8.38 1.45
CA GLU A 66 -10.18 -7.22 1.02
C GLU A 66 -8.96 -7.04 1.91
N ARG A 67 -9.17 -7.19 3.23
CA ARG A 67 -8.12 -7.16 4.25
C ARG A 67 -7.06 -8.23 4.00
N GLU A 68 -7.47 -9.47 3.72
CA GLU A 68 -6.56 -10.57 3.37
C GLU A 68 -5.79 -10.28 2.06
N ALA A 69 -6.46 -9.71 1.06
CA ALA A 69 -5.83 -9.35 -0.21
C ALA A 69 -4.76 -8.27 -0.02
N MET A 70 -5.02 -7.25 0.83
CA MET A 70 -4.06 -6.21 1.16
C MET A 70 -2.89 -6.77 1.97
N SER A 71 -3.16 -7.58 3.00
CA SER A 71 -2.11 -8.23 3.81
C SER A 71 -1.17 -9.07 2.94
N THR A 72 -1.73 -9.91 2.07
CA THR A 72 -0.95 -10.76 1.15
C THR A 72 -0.05 -9.93 0.23
N LYS A 73 -0.53 -8.76 -0.22
CA LYS A 73 0.25 -7.84 -1.06
C LYS A 73 1.38 -7.17 -0.28
N GLN A 74 1.12 -6.74 0.95
CA GLN A 74 2.15 -6.17 1.83
C GLN A 74 3.28 -7.17 2.03
N ASP A 75 2.96 -8.40 2.43
CA ASP A 75 3.94 -9.46 2.67
C ASP A 75 4.76 -9.76 1.43
N ARG A 76 4.10 -9.90 0.27
CA ARG A 76 4.78 -10.20 -0.98
C ARG A 76 5.78 -9.11 -1.37
N ILE A 77 5.43 -7.84 -1.20
CA ILE A 77 6.31 -6.72 -1.54
C ILE A 77 7.46 -6.64 -0.54
N LEU A 78 7.18 -6.81 0.76
CA LEU A 78 8.20 -6.76 1.80
C LEU A 78 9.25 -7.89 1.61
N VAL A 79 8.79 -9.11 1.34
CA VAL A 79 9.68 -10.25 1.00
C VAL A 79 10.51 -9.96 -0.24
N ALA A 80 9.92 -9.36 -1.27
CA ALA A 80 10.67 -8.99 -2.48
C ALA A 80 11.79 -7.99 -2.15
N LEU A 81 11.50 -6.94 -1.38
CA LEU A 81 12.50 -5.94 -0.96
C LEU A 81 13.66 -6.56 -0.18
N LYS A 82 13.36 -7.47 0.76
CA LYS A 82 14.37 -8.24 1.49
C LYS A 82 15.22 -9.11 0.57
N SER A 83 14.57 -9.84 -0.35
CA SER A 83 15.26 -10.74 -1.28
C SER A 83 16.17 -10.00 -2.26
N GLU A 84 15.83 -8.76 -2.60
CA GLU A 84 16.64 -7.88 -3.44
C GLU A 84 17.74 -7.15 -2.65
N GLY A 85 17.81 -7.34 -1.32
CA GLY A 85 18.79 -6.66 -0.46
C GLY A 85 18.58 -5.15 -0.36
N ARG A 86 17.35 -4.67 -0.57
CA ARG A 86 17.00 -3.24 -0.48
C ARG A 86 16.71 -2.78 0.95
N ILE A 87 16.42 -3.73 1.84
CA ILE A 87 16.21 -3.52 3.28
C ILE A 87 16.85 -4.69 4.03
N GLU A 88 17.26 -4.46 5.27
CA GLU A 88 17.86 -5.47 6.14
C GLU A 88 16.89 -6.64 6.43
N ILE A 89 17.45 -7.84 6.61
CA ILE A 89 16.71 -9.10 6.81
C ILE A 89 16.27 -9.25 8.26
#